data_AF-A0A7M2RFT2-F1
#
_entry.id   AF-A0A7M2RFT2-F1
#
_cell.length_a   1.000
_cell.length_b   1.000
_cell.length_c   1.000
_cell.angle_alpha   90.00
_cell.angle_beta   90.00
_cell.angle_gamma   90.00
#
_symmetry.space_group_name_H-M   'P 1'
#
loop_
_entity.id
_entity.type
_entity.pdbx_description
1 polymer ?
#
loop_
_entity_poly.entity_id
_entity_poly.type
_entity_poly.pdbx_seq_one_letter_code
_entity_poly.pdbx_strand_id
1 'polypeptide(L)'
;MGNPKCHKYHSSKYALFSIVFCGHCNDVYRRTHWNNHGKKQIVWRCITRLDAPGVECPARTLSEIQLQNLVLEAINKVLGGKQRVIKVWETNISEVLGNAHTEELELIRKHIEKQQTLLVKMTAASEDYSKVVDKIYALQNEQKQAMADSVNYKAQIERTEEMIEYLKSQPKRVTAYDEQLVGKLIEKITVYDDHLNFLFKSGIQIEIKG
;
A
#
# COMPACT_ATOMS: atom_id res chain seq x y z
N MET A 1 26.10 -15.79 -2.96
CA MET A 1 26.03 -14.55 -2.16
C MET A 1 25.93 -13.38 -3.12
N GLY A 2 24.71 -12.97 -3.48
CA GLY A 2 24.47 -11.86 -4.42
C GLY A 2 24.19 -10.58 -3.64
N ASN A 3 25.02 -9.56 -3.84
CA ASN A 3 24.83 -8.25 -3.22
C ASN A 3 23.44 -7.68 -3.56
N PRO A 4 22.66 -7.19 -2.59
CA PRO A 4 21.45 -6.44 -2.88
C PRO A 4 21.85 -5.13 -3.56
N LYS A 5 21.47 -4.97 -4.83
CA LYS A 5 21.65 -3.70 -5.55
C LYS A 5 20.81 -2.65 -4.83
N CYS A 6 21.46 -1.74 -4.11
CA CYS A 6 20.85 -0.54 -3.56
C CYS A 6 20.25 0.29 -4.70
N HIS A 7 18.95 0.11 -4.93
CA HIS A 7 18.16 1.01 -5.76
C HIS A 7 18.10 2.36 -5.04
N LYS A 8 18.92 3.31 -5.48
CA LYS A 8 18.92 4.68 -4.96
C LYS A 8 17.55 5.30 -5.20
N TYR A 9 16.74 5.35 -4.15
CA TYR A 9 15.47 6.05 -4.11
C TYR A 9 15.73 7.56 -4.16
N HIS A 10 15.60 8.16 -5.36
CA HIS A 10 15.71 9.61 -5.54
C HIS A 10 14.34 10.28 -5.35
N SER A 11 14.17 10.86 -4.15
CA SER A 11 13.47 12.09 -3.79
C SER A 11 12.27 12.54 -4.66
N SER A 12 11.06 12.32 -4.11
CA SER A 12 9.82 13.13 -4.05
C SER A 12 9.37 14.09 -5.18
N LYS A 13 10.09 14.25 -6.29
CA LYS A 13 9.78 15.24 -7.34
C LYS A 13 8.94 14.68 -8.50
N TYR A 14 8.94 13.37 -8.70
CA TYR A 14 8.20 12.71 -9.78
C TYR A 14 7.45 11.50 -9.20
N ALA A 15 6.12 11.55 -9.17
CA ALA A 15 5.29 10.52 -8.57
C ALA A 15 5.36 9.19 -9.33
N LEU A 16 5.60 9.23 -10.64
CA LEU A 16 5.82 8.03 -11.47
C LEU A 16 7.17 7.36 -11.21
N PHE A 17 8.11 8.05 -10.55
CA PHE A 17 9.39 7.45 -10.20
C PHE A 17 9.15 6.34 -9.18
N SER A 18 9.65 5.13 -9.47
CA SER A 18 9.53 3.91 -8.66
C SER A 18 8.16 3.22 -8.57
N ILE A 19 7.10 3.74 -9.20
CA ILE A 19 5.77 3.08 -9.21
C ILE A 19 5.40 2.44 -10.55
N VAL A 20 6.20 2.62 -11.61
CA VAL A 20 5.94 2.05 -12.95
C VAL A 20 6.81 0.81 -13.16
N PHE A 21 6.17 -0.33 -13.39
CA PHE A 21 6.78 -1.65 -13.50
C PHE A 21 6.49 -2.30 -14.84
N CYS A 22 7.38 -3.20 -15.25
CA CYS A 22 7.22 -4.00 -16.45
C CYS A 22 6.44 -5.28 -16.18
N GLY A 23 5.42 -5.57 -16.99
CA GLY A 23 4.66 -6.82 -16.92
C GLY A 23 5.41 -8.06 -17.38
N HIS A 24 6.54 -7.91 -18.08
CA HIS A 24 7.36 -9.03 -18.59
C HIS A 24 8.42 -9.50 -17.59
N CYS A 25 9.19 -8.56 -17.04
CA CYS A 25 10.32 -8.88 -16.17
C CYS A 25 10.15 -8.37 -14.73
N ASN A 26 9.06 -7.68 -14.42
CA ASN A 26 8.77 -7.06 -13.11
C ASN A 26 9.79 -6.01 -12.63
N ASP A 27 10.79 -5.64 -13.43
CA ASP A 27 11.67 -4.50 -13.15
C ASP A 27 10.96 -3.16 -13.43
N VAL A 28 11.47 -2.09 -12.83
CA VAL A 28 10.90 -0.75 -12.98
C VAL A 28 11.20 -0.13 -14.34
N TYR A 29 10.35 0.78 -14.78
CA TYR A 29 10.62 1.69 -15.88
C TYR A 29 11.44 2.88 -15.42
N ARG A 30 12.36 3.32 -16.27
CA ARG A 30 13.19 4.52 -16.07
C ARG A 30 12.84 5.57 -17.11
N ARG A 31 12.72 6.81 -16.64
CA ARG A 31 12.63 8.02 -17.46
C ARG A 31 13.96 8.30 -18.15
N THR A 32 13.96 8.44 -19.46
CA THR A 32 15.15 8.64 -20.29
C THR A 32 14.91 9.69 -21.37
N HIS A 33 15.98 10.38 -21.78
CA HIS A 33 15.94 11.27 -22.93
C HIS A 33 16.10 10.46 -24.21
N TRP A 34 15.20 10.68 -25.17
CA TRP A 34 15.23 10.06 -26.49
C TRP A 34 15.40 11.14 -27.54
N ASN A 35 16.38 10.96 -28.42
CA ASN A 35 16.57 11.84 -29.57
C ASN A 35 16.35 11.03 -30.85
N ASN A 36 15.29 11.36 -31.58
CA ASN A 36 15.02 10.75 -32.88
C ASN A 36 14.95 11.84 -33.94
N HIS A 37 15.83 11.78 -34.94
CA HIS A 37 15.89 12.75 -36.04
C HIS A 37 15.79 14.23 -35.59
N GLY A 38 16.50 14.60 -34.52
CA GLY A 38 16.53 15.97 -33.99
C GLY A 38 15.36 16.32 -33.06
N LYS A 39 14.34 15.48 -32.94
CA LYS A 39 13.25 15.64 -31.98
C LYS A 39 13.63 15.00 -30.65
N LYS A 40 13.91 15.85 -29.66
CA LYS A 40 14.13 15.45 -28.27
C LYS A 40 12.78 15.23 -27.59
N GLN A 41 12.57 14.04 -27.06
CA GLN A 41 11.40 13.69 -26.27
C GLN A 41 11.81 12.88 -25.04
N ILE A 42 10.91 12.81 -24.06
CA ILE A 42 11.13 12.06 -22.84
C ILE A 42 10.30 10.78 -22.90
N VAL A 43 10.96 9.66 -22.66
CA VAL A 43 10.37 8.33 -22.75
C VAL A 43 10.66 7.51 -21.51
N TRP A 44 9.78 6.57 -21.23
CA TRP A 44 9.90 5.60 -20.16
C TRP A 44 10.20 4.23 -20.79
N ARG A 45 11.28 3.59 -20.31
CA ARG A 45 11.72 2.28 -20.78
C ARG A 45 12.06 1.37 -19.61
N CYS A 46 11.75 0.08 -19.73
CA CYS A 46 12.16 -0.94 -18.76
C CYS A 46 13.68 -0.89 -18.52
N ILE A 47 14.11 -0.92 -17.25
CA ILE A 47 15.54 -0.88 -16.90
C ILE A 47 16.29 -2.11 -17.43
N THR A 48 15.69 -3.31 -17.35
CA THR A 48 16.33 -4.53 -17.88
C THR A 48 16.68 -4.36 -19.36
N ARG A 49 15.77 -3.77 -20.15
CA ARG A 49 16.00 -3.49 -21.58
C ARG A 49 17.11 -2.46 -21.82
N LEU A 50 17.40 -1.58 -20.86
CA LEU A 50 18.43 -0.54 -20.99
C LEU A 50 19.80 -1.02 -20.52
N ASP A 51 19.86 -1.69 -19.37
CA ASP A 51 21.08 -1.86 -18.59
C ASP A 51 21.53 -3.33 -18.48
N ALA A 52 20.72 -4.32 -18.90
CA ALA A 52 21.07 -5.74 -18.75
C ALA A 52 21.73 -6.31 -20.02
N PRO A 53 23.07 -6.54 -20.00
CA PRO A 53 23.73 -7.21 -21.12
C PRO A 53 23.26 -8.67 -21.21
N GLY A 54 22.79 -9.08 -22.40
CA GLY A 54 22.37 -10.46 -22.69
C GLY A 54 20.92 -10.82 -22.31
N VAL A 55 20.15 -9.90 -21.73
CA VAL A 55 18.71 -10.09 -21.45
C VAL A 55 17.90 -9.06 -22.22
N GLU A 56 17.25 -9.49 -23.30
CA GLU A 56 16.34 -8.63 -24.05
C GLU A 56 14.92 -8.72 -23.47
N CYS A 57 14.53 -7.70 -22.72
CA CYS A 57 13.13 -7.55 -22.30
C CYS A 57 12.33 -6.94 -23.47
N PRO A 58 11.22 -7.59 -23.93
CA PRO A 58 10.43 -7.12 -25.09
C PRO A 58 9.56 -5.89 -24.77
N ALA A 59 9.60 -5.41 -23.52
CA ALA A 59 8.80 -4.30 -23.02
C ALA A 59 8.84 -3.07 -23.93
N ARG A 60 7.66 -2.53 -24.24
CA ARG A 60 7.47 -1.34 -25.07
C ARG A 60 8.10 -0.07 -24.48
N THR A 61 8.26 0.94 -25.32
CA THR A 61 8.68 2.29 -24.92
C THR A 61 7.44 3.18 -24.85
N LEU A 62 7.23 3.87 -23.74
CA LEU A 62 6.14 4.83 -23.58
C LEU A 62 6.66 6.26 -23.63
N SER A 63 5.97 7.18 -24.31
CA SER A 63 6.27 8.60 -24.15
C SER A 63 5.78 9.11 -22.79
N GLU A 64 6.45 10.12 -22.22
CA GLU A 64 6.02 10.73 -20.96
C GLU A 64 4.57 11.25 -21.04
N ILE A 65 4.21 11.88 -22.15
CA ILE A 65 2.87 12.42 -22.39
C ILE A 65 1.83 11.28 -22.44
N GLN A 66 2.12 10.19 -23.15
CA GLN A 66 1.21 9.04 -23.23
C GLN A 66 0.98 8.43 -21.84
N LEU A 67 2.05 8.22 -21.08
CA LEU A 67 1.95 7.67 -19.73
C LEU A 67 1.11 8.58 -18.81
N GLN A 68 1.35 9.90 -18.83
CA GLN A 68 0.58 10.87 -18.05
C GLN A 68 -0.90 10.88 -18.44
N ASN A 69 -1.22 10.79 -19.73
CA ASN A 69 -2.61 10.73 -20.20
C ASN A 69 -3.32 9.45 -19.74
N LEU A 70 -2.65 8.30 -19.79
CA LEU A 70 -3.21 7.03 -19.31
C LEU A 70 -3.45 7.05 -17.79
N VAL A 71 -2.53 7.67 -17.05
CA VAL A 71 -2.70 7.92 -15.60
C VAL A 71 -3.92 8.78 -15.32
N LEU A 72 -4.10 9.88 -16.07
CA LEU A 72 -5.28 10.74 -15.95
C LEU A 72 -6.57 10.01 -16.29
N GLU A 73 -6.56 9.16 -17.30
CA GLU A 73 -7.73 8.34 -17.64
C GLU A 73 -8.09 7.39 -16.50
N ALA A 74 -7.10 6.70 -15.93
CA ALA A 74 -7.31 5.80 -14.80
C ALA A 74 -7.89 6.54 -13.59
N ILE A 75 -7.32 7.69 -13.23
CA ILE A 75 -7.81 8.53 -12.11
C ILE A 75 -9.23 8.99 -12.40
N ASN A 76 -9.53 9.47 -13.60
CA ASN A 76 -10.87 9.93 -13.95
C ASN A 76 -11.92 8.80 -13.97
N LYS A 77 -11.55 7.56 -14.32
CA LYS A 77 -12.44 6.40 -14.16
C LYS A 77 -12.79 6.16 -12.69
N VAL A 78 -11.81 6.27 -11.80
CA VAL A 78 -12.01 6.13 -10.35
C VAL A 78 -12.85 7.28 -9.79
N LEU A 79 -12.56 8.53 -10.17
CA LEU A 79 -13.33 9.72 -9.74
C LEU A 79 -14.75 9.73 -10.29
N GLY A 80 -14.96 9.30 -11.53
CA GLY A 80 -16.28 9.09 -12.12
C GLY A 80 -17.10 8.04 -11.38
N GLY A 81 -16.42 7.05 -10.79
CA GLY A 81 -16.98 6.02 -9.92
C GLY A 81 -16.88 6.31 -8.42
N LYS A 82 -16.63 7.56 -7.99
CA LYS A 82 -16.26 7.90 -6.59
C LYS A 82 -17.11 7.24 -5.50
N GLN A 83 -18.41 7.06 -5.73
CA GLN A 83 -19.31 6.43 -4.75
C GLN A 83 -18.99 4.93 -4.55
N ARG A 84 -18.55 4.23 -5.60
CA ARG A 84 -18.09 2.84 -5.49
C ARG A 84 -16.76 2.76 -4.75
N VAL A 85 -15.86 3.71 -5.00
CA VAL A 85 -14.53 3.77 -4.35
C VAL A 85 -14.68 3.99 -2.85
N ILE A 86 -15.48 4.99 -2.46
CA ILE A 86 -15.80 5.27 -1.06
C ILE A 86 -16.45 4.05 -0.41
N LYS A 87 -17.39 3.37 -1.09
CA LYS A 87 -18.01 2.15 -0.58
C LYS A 87 -17.03 0.98 -0.41
N VAL A 88 -16.12 0.76 -1.34
CA VAL A 88 -15.08 -0.29 -1.21
C VAL A 88 -14.20 0.01 0.00
N TRP A 89 -13.83 1.26 0.21
CA TRP A 89 -13.09 1.67 1.40
C TRP A 89 -13.88 1.53 2.69
N GLU A 90 -15.13 1.97 2.73
CA GLU A 90 -16.03 1.80 3.88
C GLU A 90 -16.26 0.30 4.18
N THR A 91 -16.33 -0.54 3.15
CA THR A 91 -16.49 -2.00 3.30
C THR A 91 -15.20 -2.64 3.82
N ASN A 92 -14.05 -2.30 3.27
CA ASN A 92 -12.75 -2.77 3.77
C ASN A 92 -12.53 -2.29 5.22
N ILE A 93 -12.87 -1.03 5.52
CA ILE A 93 -12.87 -0.52 6.89
C ILE A 93 -13.83 -1.35 7.74
N SER A 94 -15.07 -1.60 7.31
CA SER A 94 -16.07 -2.34 8.08
C SER A 94 -15.74 -3.82 8.27
N GLU A 95 -15.17 -4.49 7.28
CA GLU A 95 -14.72 -5.88 7.38
C GLU A 95 -13.55 -6.00 8.35
N VAL A 96 -12.64 -5.01 8.34
CA VAL A 96 -11.52 -5.00 9.28
C VAL A 96 -11.95 -4.45 10.66
N LEU A 97 -12.97 -3.58 10.74
CA LEU A 97 -13.62 -3.13 11.97
C LEU A 97 -14.56 -4.19 12.56
N GLY A 98 -14.79 -5.29 11.84
CA GLY A 98 -15.57 -6.44 12.29
C GLY A 98 -14.93 -7.12 13.51
N ASN A 99 -15.23 -6.57 14.68
CA ASN A 99 -15.35 -7.21 16.00
C ASN A 99 -14.14 -7.90 16.67
N ALA A 100 -12.96 -8.06 16.05
CA ALA A 100 -11.90 -8.83 16.70
C ALA A 100 -11.17 -8.05 17.82
N HIS A 101 -10.52 -6.91 17.51
CA HIS A 101 -9.45 -6.43 18.40
C HIS A 101 -9.87 -5.65 19.65
N THR A 102 -11.01 -4.96 19.69
CA THR A 102 -11.42 -4.23 20.92
C THR A 102 -12.08 -5.14 21.95
N GLU A 103 -12.93 -6.07 21.55
CA GLU A 103 -13.54 -7.05 22.45
C GLU A 103 -12.51 -8.08 22.96
N GLU A 104 -11.62 -8.55 22.09
CA GLU A 104 -10.53 -9.47 22.44
C GLU A 104 -9.56 -8.86 23.45
N LEU A 105 -9.20 -7.57 23.31
CA LEU A 105 -8.35 -6.87 24.27
C LEU A 105 -8.99 -6.78 25.67
N GLU A 106 -10.30 -6.52 25.72
CA GLU A 106 -11.07 -6.49 26.98
C GLU A 106 -11.22 -7.89 27.60
N LEU A 107 -11.36 -8.93 26.78
CA LEU A 107 -11.39 -10.32 27.24
C LEU A 107 -10.03 -10.75 27.83
N ILE A 108 -8.91 -10.42 27.16
CA ILE A 108 -7.56 -10.68 27.65
C ILE A 108 -7.33 -9.96 28.98
N ARG A 109 -7.73 -8.69 29.08
CA ARG A 109 -7.62 -7.91 30.31
C ARG A 109 -8.37 -8.54 31.48
N LYS A 110 -9.64 -8.95 31.26
CA LYS A 110 -10.42 -9.68 32.27
C LYS A 110 -9.76 -11.01 32.69
N HIS A 111 -9.14 -11.71 31.74
CA HIS A 111 -8.40 -12.94 32.04
C HIS A 111 -7.16 -12.69 32.92
N ILE A 112 -6.40 -11.63 32.63
CA ILE A 112 -5.26 -11.21 33.45
C ILE A 112 -5.73 -10.88 34.88
N GLU A 113 -6.77 -10.06 35.03
CA GLU A 113 -7.32 -9.67 36.35
C GLU A 113 -7.78 -10.91 37.15
N LYS A 114 -8.41 -11.88 36.49
CA LYS A 114 -8.83 -13.15 37.13
C LYS A 114 -7.61 -13.98 37.60
N GLN A 115 -6.56 -14.09 36.78
CA GLN A 115 -5.35 -14.84 37.16
C GLN A 115 -4.58 -14.14 38.28
N GLN A 116 -4.50 -12.81 38.27
CA GLN A 116 -3.88 -12.03 39.35
C GLN A 116 -4.63 -12.21 40.68
N THR A 117 -5.97 -12.21 40.64
CA THR A 117 -6.79 -12.46 41.83
C THR A 117 -6.58 -13.88 42.37
N LEU A 118 -6.45 -14.87 41.49
CA LEU A 118 -6.15 -16.25 41.87
C LEU A 118 -4.76 -16.37 42.51
N LEU A 119 -3.75 -15.71 41.93
CA LEU A 119 -2.39 -15.69 42.45
C LEU A 119 -2.33 -15.15 43.89
N VAL A 120 -3.04 -14.05 44.18
CA VAL A 120 -3.12 -13.46 45.53
C VAL A 120 -3.74 -14.44 46.54
N LYS A 121 -4.75 -15.20 46.13
CA LYS A 121 -5.38 -16.23 46.99
C LYS A 121 -4.45 -17.41 47.26
N MET A 122 -3.74 -17.89 46.24
CA MET A 122 -2.80 -19.02 46.36
C MET A 122 -1.55 -18.67 47.19
N THR A 123 -1.05 -17.44 47.05
CA THR A 123 0.04 -16.94 47.91
C THR A 123 -0.39 -16.81 49.37
N ALA A 124 -1.61 -16.35 49.64
CA ALA A 124 -2.17 -16.36 50.99
C ALA A 124 -2.36 -17.77 51.58
N ALA A 125 -2.56 -18.78 50.72
CA ALA A 125 -2.73 -20.18 51.09
C ALA A 125 -1.42 -21.00 51.11
N SER A 126 -0.26 -20.41 50.80
CA SER A 126 1.04 -21.10 50.65
C SER A 126 1.02 -22.25 49.62
N GLU A 127 0.19 -22.15 48.57
CA GLU A 127 0.09 -23.15 47.50
C GLU A 127 1.13 -22.90 46.38
N ASP A 128 1.51 -23.93 45.62
CA ASP A 128 2.38 -23.76 44.44
C ASP A 128 1.64 -22.97 43.34
N TYR A 129 2.12 -21.75 43.08
CA TYR A 129 1.53 -20.80 42.16
C TYR A 129 2.33 -20.61 40.85
N SER A 130 3.38 -21.40 40.60
CA SER A 130 4.26 -21.25 39.43
C SER A 130 3.48 -21.22 38.12
N LYS A 131 2.49 -22.11 37.97
CA LYS A 131 1.65 -22.21 36.77
C LYS A 131 0.75 -20.99 36.53
N VAL A 132 0.33 -20.30 37.61
CA VAL A 132 -0.48 -19.07 37.50
C VAL A 132 0.39 -17.91 37.05
N VAL A 133 1.63 -17.83 37.56
CA VAL A 133 2.61 -16.82 37.14
C VAL A 133 2.97 -16.97 35.67
N ASP A 134 3.28 -18.18 35.19
CA ASP A 134 3.57 -18.45 33.78
C ASP A 134 2.39 -18.04 32.87
N LYS A 135 1.16 -18.31 33.33
CA LYS A 135 -0.06 -17.96 32.61
C LYS A 135 -0.30 -16.45 32.57
N ILE A 136 0.03 -15.72 33.64
CA ILE A 136 -0.02 -14.24 33.65
C ILE A 136 0.99 -13.67 32.66
N TYR A 137 2.22 -14.18 32.64
CA TYR A 137 3.24 -13.72 31.69
C TYR A 137 2.84 -13.98 30.24
N ALA A 138 2.27 -15.15 29.95
CA ALA A 138 1.75 -15.48 28.62
C ALA A 138 0.63 -14.50 28.19
N LEU A 139 -0.36 -14.27 29.06
CA LEU A 139 -1.47 -13.35 28.79
C LEU A 139 -1.02 -11.89 28.65
N GLN A 140 -0.01 -11.45 29.42
CA GLN A 140 0.57 -10.12 29.29
C GLN A 140 1.32 -9.94 27.97
N ASN A 141 1.99 -10.99 27.50
CA ASN A 141 2.66 -10.96 26.21
C ASN A 141 1.64 -10.90 25.06
N GLU A 142 0.57 -11.69 25.16
CA GLU A 142 -0.57 -11.67 24.24
C GLU A 142 -1.25 -10.29 24.21
N GLN A 143 -1.48 -9.67 25.37
CA GLN A 143 -2.01 -8.30 25.48
C GLN A 143 -1.11 -7.27 24.77
N LYS A 144 0.21 -7.36 24.95
CA LYS A 144 1.17 -6.43 24.31
C LYS A 144 1.14 -6.56 22.78
N GLN A 145 1.03 -7.78 22.26
CA GLN A 145 0.92 -8.04 20.83
C GLN A 145 -0.39 -7.48 20.28
N ALA A 146 -1.53 -7.80 20.90
CA ALA A 146 -2.84 -7.27 20.50
C ALA A 146 -2.91 -5.72 20.56
N MET A 147 -2.25 -5.10 21.55
CA MET A 147 -2.14 -3.63 21.60
C MET A 147 -1.31 -3.05 20.46
N ALA A 148 -0.17 -3.66 20.13
CA ALA A 148 0.68 -3.21 19.02
C ALA A 148 -0.05 -3.31 17.67
N ASP A 149 -0.79 -4.40 17.48
CA ASP A 149 -1.63 -4.60 16.29
C ASP A 149 -2.75 -3.57 16.24
N SER A 150 -3.40 -3.26 17.37
CA SER A 150 -4.42 -2.20 17.43
C SER A 150 -3.91 -0.79 17.08
N VAL A 151 -2.66 -0.46 17.44
CA VAL A 151 -2.05 0.85 17.14
C VAL A 151 -1.68 0.94 15.66
N ASN A 152 -1.02 -0.08 15.12
CA ASN A 152 -0.72 -0.17 13.69
C ASN A 152 -2.00 -0.14 12.85
N TYR A 153 -3.09 -0.69 13.39
CA TYR A 153 -4.39 -0.74 12.76
C TYR A 153 -5.12 0.61 12.79
N LYS A 154 -5.16 1.33 13.93
CA LYS A 154 -5.69 2.70 14.00
C LYS A 154 -4.99 3.63 13.00
N ALA A 155 -3.66 3.53 12.91
CA ALA A 155 -2.88 4.28 11.94
C ALA A 155 -3.20 3.93 10.47
N GLN A 156 -3.75 2.74 10.18
CA GLN A 156 -4.25 2.39 8.84
C GLN A 156 -5.64 2.97 8.56
N ILE A 157 -6.53 2.97 9.56
CA ILE A 157 -7.85 3.60 9.46
C ILE A 157 -7.70 5.10 9.21
N GLU A 158 -6.93 5.80 10.04
CA GLU A 158 -6.73 7.25 9.92
C GLU A 158 -6.22 7.63 8.52
N ARG A 159 -5.23 6.90 8.00
CA ARG A 159 -4.73 7.10 6.63
C ARG A 159 -5.78 6.87 5.54
N THR A 160 -6.71 5.95 5.76
CA THR A 160 -7.79 5.64 4.80
C THR A 160 -8.87 6.72 4.85
N GLU A 161 -9.24 7.20 6.04
CA GLU A 161 -10.19 8.29 6.25
C GLU A 161 -9.69 9.60 5.64
N GLU A 162 -8.42 9.95 5.86
CA GLU A 162 -7.77 11.09 5.21
C GLU A 162 -7.85 10.99 3.67
N MET A 163 -7.70 9.79 3.12
CA MET A 163 -7.78 9.57 1.67
C MET A 163 -9.21 9.67 1.14
N ILE A 164 -10.21 9.18 1.90
CA ILE A 164 -11.64 9.36 1.61
C ILE A 164 -11.99 10.85 1.57
N GLU A 165 -11.57 11.60 2.58
CA GLU A 165 -11.86 13.03 2.69
C GLU A 165 -11.19 13.81 1.54
N TYR A 166 -9.94 13.48 1.24
CA TYR A 166 -9.24 14.04 0.09
C TYR A 166 -9.98 13.76 -1.22
N LEU A 167 -10.42 12.52 -1.48
CA LEU A 167 -11.20 12.20 -2.69
C LEU A 167 -12.55 12.92 -2.75
N LYS A 168 -13.22 13.13 -1.61
CA LYS A 168 -14.47 13.91 -1.55
C LYS A 168 -14.23 15.38 -1.92
N SER A 169 -13.06 15.92 -1.59
CA SER A 169 -12.65 17.30 -1.91
C SER A 169 -12.30 17.52 -3.39
N GLN A 170 -11.90 16.45 -4.10
CA GLN A 170 -11.46 16.57 -5.50
C GLN A 170 -12.64 16.79 -6.47
N PRO A 171 -12.43 17.56 -7.56
CA PRO A 171 -13.43 17.71 -8.60
C PRO A 171 -13.71 16.35 -9.26
N LYS A 172 -14.92 16.18 -9.80
CA LYS A 172 -15.35 14.93 -10.47
C LYS A 172 -14.44 14.53 -11.64
N ARG A 173 -13.69 15.48 -12.20
CA ARG A 173 -12.77 15.26 -13.31
C ARG A 173 -11.53 16.13 -13.12
N VAL A 174 -10.38 15.52 -13.34
CA VAL A 174 -9.08 16.18 -13.35
C VAL A 174 -8.60 16.28 -14.80
N THR A 175 -8.23 17.47 -15.24
CA THR A 175 -7.86 17.77 -16.63
C THR A 175 -6.35 17.85 -16.84
N ALA A 176 -5.57 17.96 -15.76
CA ALA A 176 -4.13 18.11 -15.80
C ALA A 176 -3.44 17.10 -14.90
N TYR A 177 -2.30 16.59 -15.33
CA TYR A 177 -1.49 15.66 -14.57
C TYR A 177 -0.91 16.37 -13.34
N ASP A 178 -1.14 15.81 -12.15
CA ASP A 178 -0.70 16.34 -10.87
C ASP A 178 0.09 15.25 -10.12
N GLU A 179 1.38 15.51 -9.89
CA GLU A 179 2.29 14.60 -9.19
C GLU A 179 1.80 14.29 -7.76
N GLN A 180 1.26 15.27 -7.04
CA GLN A 180 0.77 15.05 -5.68
C GLN A 180 -0.46 14.15 -5.68
N LEU A 181 -1.38 14.36 -6.62
CA LEU A 181 -2.56 13.53 -6.79
C LEU A 181 -2.19 12.08 -7.12
N VAL A 182 -1.27 11.90 -8.06
CA VAL A 182 -0.76 10.57 -8.48
C VAL A 182 -0.09 9.86 -7.30
N GLY A 183 0.81 10.55 -6.59
CA GLY A 183 1.51 10.00 -5.44
C GLY A 183 0.58 9.66 -4.27
N LYS A 184 -0.57 10.32 -4.16
CA LYS A 184 -1.60 10.02 -3.16
C LYS A 184 -2.48 8.83 -3.54
N LEU A 185 -2.85 8.67 -4.81
CA LEU A 185 -3.86 7.70 -5.23
C LEU A 185 -3.29 6.39 -5.77
N ILE A 186 -2.16 6.43 -6.47
CA ILE A 186 -1.63 5.28 -7.20
C ILE A 186 -0.54 4.61 -6.37
N GLU A 187 -0.64 3.29 -6.26
CA GLU A 187 0.36 2.45 -5.60
C GLU A 187 1.33 1.87 -6.62
N LYS A 188 0.80 1.33 -7.73
CA LYS A 188 1.59 0.63 -8.74
C LYS A 188 0.95 0.75 -10.12
N ILE A 189 1.78 0.92 -11.14
CA ILE A 189 1.42 0.88 -12.54
C ILE A 189 2.21 -0.25 -13.18
N THR A 190 1.54 -1.18 -13.85
CA THR A 190 2.18 -2.30 -14.56
C THR A 190 1.94 -2.15 -16.05
N VAL A 191 3.02 -2.08 -16.83
CA VAL A 191 2.99 -1.86 -18.28
C VAL A 191 3.12 -3.19 -19.01
N TYR A 192 2.09 -3.54 -19.76
CA TYR A 192 2.07 -4.64 -20.73
C TYR A 192 2.16 -4.10 -22.16
N ASP A 193 2.06 -4.98 -23.15
CA ASP A 193 2.25 -4.62 -24.55
C ASP A 193 1.10 -3.79 -25.13
N ASP A 194 -0.13 -4.08 -24.72
CA ASP A 194 -1.38 -3.49 -25.22
C ASP A 194 -2.17 -2.68 -24.17
N HIS A 195 -1.82 -2.81 -22.88
CA HIS A 195 -2.53 -2.16 -21.79
C HIS A 195 -1.62 -1.82 -20.60
N LEU A 196 -2.14 -0.98 -19.70
CA LEU A 196 -1.57 -0.69 -18.39
C LEU A 196 -2.56 -1.08 -17.30
N ASN A 197 -2.05 -1.74 -16.27
CA ASN A 197 -2.79 -2.03 -15.04
C ASN A 197 -2.39 -1.05 -13.94
N PHE A 198 -3.39 -0.37 -13.39
CA PHE A 198 -3.25 0.61 -12.32
C PHE A 198 -3.79 0.00 -11.02
N LEU A 199 -2.91 -0.21 -10.06
CA LEU A 199 -3.27 -0.50 -8.68
C LEU A 199 -3.30 0.81 -7.91
N PHE A 200 -4.48 1.17 -7.43
CA PHE A 200 -4.66 2.28 -6.53
C PHE A 200 -4.33 1.84 -5.11
N LYS A 201 -3.88 2.77 -4.26
CA LYS A 201 -3.69 2.51 -2.81
C LYS A 201 -4.98 2.09 -2.11
N SER A 202 -6.11 2.21 -2.80
CA SER A 202 -7.40 1.68 -2.39
C SER A 202 -7.56 0.17 -2.52
N GLY A 203 -6.64 -0.51 -3.20
CA GLY A 203 -6.80 -1.88 -3.65
C GLY A 203 -7.59 -2.00 -4.97
N ILE A 204 -8.16 -0.91 -5.50
CA ILE A 204 -8.86 -0.94 -6.79
C ILE A 204 -7.84 -1.13 -7.91
N GLN A 205 -8.16 -2.06 -8.80
CA GLN A 205 -7.40 -2.31 -10.02
C GLN A 205 -8.19 -1.82 -11.24
N ILE A 206 -7.55 -1.02 -12.08
CA ILE A 206 -8.12 -0.54 -13.34
C ILE A 206 -7.16 -0.89 -14.47
N GLU A 207 -7.69 -1.54 -15.51
CA GLU A 207 -7.01 -1.74 -16.78
C GLU A 207 -7.36 -0.61 -17.75
N ILE A 208 -6.35 -0.01 -18.38
CA ILE A 208 -6.50 0.96 -19.46
C ILE A 208 -5.74 0.45 -20.68
N LYS A 209 -6.44 0.30 -21.81
CA LYS A 209 -5.80 0.04 -23.11
C LYS A 209 -5.09 1.32 -23.58
N GLY A 210 -3.87 1.19 -24.08
CA GLY A 210 -3.08 2.36 -24.47
C GLY A 210 -1.80 2.04 -25.20
#